data_AF-A0A0H5QN77-F1
#
_entry.id   AF-A0A0H5QN77-F1
#
_cell.length_a   1.000
_cell.length_b   1.000
_cell.length_c   1.000
_cell.angle_alpha   90.00
_cell.angle_beta   90.00
_cell.angle_gamma   90.00
#
_symmetry.space_group_name_H-M   'P 1'
#
loop_
_entity.id
_entity.type
_entity.pdbx_description
1 polymer ?
#
loop_
_entity_poly.entity_id
_entity_poly.type
_entity_poly.pdbx_seq_one_letter_code
_entity_poly.pdbx_strand_id
1 'polypeptide(L)'
;MSHLPTINSINQPKIGDSLFETVSESRRDEVILFGQMVLGIIELFRKEDTSIVPFFIPVGIIGLIRLVLFLFRFVCYLLYKPQIPSSKRLNTFSSSDVTIIVPTIDCGPEFASAAAQWVKNSPAEIIVVTTDACFPQIQAMVYNFDQGSGLFRVLSVPEANKRVQLMEGVNASRTAILAFSDDDAIWSDDFIKWMLVPFDSPKIGGVGSSQAMTPCGDRATVWEVLADMRLSMRMMEAASTSRVDGGISCLSGRTAVYRREIMADPDLREKFVSEKWRGKYSLHSGDDKFLTRWLVSHGWEMSFQKHERALLLTTFKPNWHFLKQLLRWTRNTWRSDFTSLFIDRKIWRRYPYVAMNMLDKMLNPITLLIGPVFIIYAMVMHPRWSPYAIGASEVVWLFFSRYIRLAEHWRRKQWDIVYLPLYIVFNYFFALMKVYALCTLHITGWATRTDTSELSDIEMSAVSITIVVDDEHEGPVLCRKITPTTMNKVDLTDKYPVELKANPVKVSTAPAA
;
A
#
# COMPACT_ATOMS: atom_id res chain seq x y z
N MET A 1 -80.19 6.27 -51.62
CA MET A 1 -79.46 5.00 -51.48
C MET A 1 -78.18 5.31 -50.72
N SER A 2 -78.20 5.24 -49.39
CA SER A 2 -77.90 4.05 -48.56
C SER A 2 -76.39 3.81 -48.40
N HIS A 3 -75.82 4.18 -47.24
CA HIS A 3 -75.13 3.31 -46.27
C HIS A 3 -74.08 4.06 -45.39
N LEU A 4 -74.32 3.95 -44.07
CA LEU A 4 -73.55 4.17 -42.80
C LEU A 4 -72.03 3.89 -42.80
N PRO A 5 -71.24 4.10 -41.69
CA PRO A 5 -71.49 4.73 -40.37
C PRO A 5 -70.37 5.66 -39.79
N THR A 6 -70.71 6.21 -38.62
CA THR A 6 -69.94 6.88 -37.54
C THR A 6 -68.60 6.25 -37.11
N ILE A 7 -67.60 7.08 -36.77
CA ILE A 7 -66.53 6.75 -35.82
C ILE A 7 -66.44 7.86 -34.76
N ASN A 8 -66.67 7.47 -33.51
CA ASN A 8 -66.56 8.27 -32.30
C ASN A 8 -65.11 8.67 -32.01
N SER A 9 -64.95 9.87 -31.46
CA SER A 9 -63.74 10.40 -30.83
C SER A 9 -63.21 9.46 -29.74
N ILE A 10 -61.97 8.99 -29.89
CA ILE A 10 -61.22 8.32 -28.84
C ILE A 10 -60.70 9.38 -27.86
N ASN A 11 -61.06 9.20 -26.59
CA ASN A 11 -60.50 9.89 -25.43
C ASN A 11 -58.96 9.85 -25.45
N GLN A 12 -58.31 11.01 -25.39
CA GLN A 12 -56.97 11.12 -24.80
C GLN A 12 -57.10 11.46 -23.31
N PRO A 13 -56.56 10.66 -22.39
CA PRO A 13 -56.46 11.03 -20.99
C PRO A 13 -55.36 12.09 -20.82
N LYS A 14 -55.68 13.16 -20.08
CA LYS A 14 -54.76 14.19 -19.61
C LYS A 14 -53.63 13.54 -18.79
N ILE A 15 -52.48 13.31 -19.41
CA ILE A 15 -51.23 12.93 -18.75
C ILE A 15 -50.21 14.00 -19.14
N GLY A 16 -50.31 15.17 -18.53
CA GLY A 16 -49.45 16.32 -18.83
C GLY A 16 -49.32 17.26 -17.63
N ASP A 17 -50.39 17.41 -16.86
CA ASP A 17 -50.41 18.36 -15.75
C ASP A 17 -49.82 17.77 -14.45
N SER A 18 -49.98 16.47 -14.17
CA SER A 18 -49.44 15.90 -12.92
C SER A 18 -47.92 15.72 -12.92
N LEU A 19 -47.28 15.44 -14.07
CA LEU A 19 -45.83 15.26 -14.14
C LEU A 19 -45.09 16.60 -14.02
N PHE A 20 -45.66 17.68 -14.54
CA PHE A 20 -45.11 19.04 -14.40
C PHE A 20 -45.35 19.62 -13.01
N GLU A 21 -46.48 19.35 -12.36
CA GLU A 21 -46.69 19.72 -10.96
C GLU A 21 -45.71 18.99 -10.04
N THR A 22 -45.56 17.67 -10.19
CA THR A 22 -44.67 16.84 -9.34
C THR A 22 -43.19 17.22 -9.50
N VAL A 23 -42.75 17.57 -10.72
CA VAL A 23 -41.37 18.04 -10.99
C VAL A 23 -41.17 19.50 -10.51
N SER A 24 -42.21 20.34 -10.53
CA SER A 24 -42.12 21.71 -9.99
C SER A 24 -42.15 21.73 -8.46
N GLU A 25 -42.85 20.77 -7.82
CA GLU A 25 -42.85 20.58 -6.37
C GLU A 25 -41.51 20.03 -5.90
N SER A 26 -40.95 19.01 -6.57
CA SER A 26 -39.60 18.50 -6.26
C SER A 26 -38.51 19.57 -6.38
N ARG A 27 -38.55 20.42 -7.42
CA ARG A 27 -37.63 21.56 -7.54
C ARG A 27 -37.90 22.67 -6.53
N ARG A 28 -39.16 22.88 -6.13
CA ARG A 28 -39.51 23.81 -5.04
C ARG A 28 -39.00 23.31 -3.70
N ASP A 29 -39.14 22.02 -3.42
CA ASP A 29 -38.64 21.40 -2.19
C ASP A 29 -37.11 21.45 -2.13
N GLU A 30 -36.41 21.21 -3.24
CA GLU A 30 -34.95 21.38 -3.33
C GLU A 30 -34.52 22.84 -3.12
N VAL A 31 -35.24 23.81 -3.68
CA VAL A 31 -34.97 25.25 -3.51
C VAL A 31 -35.31 25.73 -2.10
N ILE A 32 -36.36 25.20 -1.48
CA ILE A 32 -36.74 25.46 -0.09
C ILE A 32 -35.71 24.86 0.85
N LEU A 33 -35.26 23.63 0.59
CA LEU A 33 -34.21 22.96 1.37
C LEU A 33 -32.88 23.71 1.25
N PHE A 34 -32.53 24.16 0.05
CA PHE A 34 -31.36 25.00 -0.18
C PHE A 34 -31.48 26.37 0.51
N GLY A 35 -32.66 27.00 0.44
CA GLY A 35 -32.95 28.26 1.14
C GLY A 35 -32.88 28.11 2.66
N GLN A 36 -33.41 27.03 3.22
CA GLN A 36 -33.30 26.70 4.65
C GLN A 36 -31.86 26.41 5.07
N MET A 37 -31.07 25.78 4.21
CA MET A 37 -29.64 25.54 4.43
C MET A 37 -28.86 26.86 4.46
N VAL A 38 -29.09 27.76 3.51
CA VAL A 38 -28.43 29.07 3.44
C VAL A 38 -28.85 29.96 4.62
N LEU A 39 -30.13 29.99 4.96
CA LEU A 39 -30.63 30.72 6.13
C LEU A 39 -30.05 30.16 7.44
N GLY A 40 -29.95 28.83 7.57
CA GLY A 40 -29.31 28.18 8.72
C GLY A 40 -27.82 28.53 8.87
N ILE A 41 -27.09 28.69 7.76
CA ILE A 41 -25.69 29.15 7.76
C ILE A 41 -25.59 30.63 8.14
N ILE A 42 -26.51 31.49 7.68
CA ILE A 42 -26.52 32.91 8.06
C ILE A 42 -26.86 33.08 9.55
N GLU A 43 -27.76 32.26 10.07
CA GLU A 43 -28.16 32.26 11.48
C GLU A 43 -27.05 31.71 12.41
N LEU A 44 -26.16 30.86 11.89
CA LEU A 44 -24.95 30.34 12.54
C LEU A 44 -24.01 31.45 13.05
N PHE A 45 -23.94 32.57 12.33
CA PHE A 45 -23.02 33.68 12.62
C PHE A 45 -23.69 34.85 13.36
N ARG A 46 -25.01 34.78 13.63
CA ARG A 46 -25.79 35.91 14.13
C ARG A 46 -26.13 35.85 15.62
N LYS A 47 -25.99 34.70 16.30
CA LYS A 47 -26.44 34.53 17.69
C LYS A 47 -25.27 34.28 18.66
N GLU A 48 -24.94 35.29 19.45
CA GLU A 48 -24.07 35.17 20.63
C GLU A 48 -24.85 34.48 21.76
N ASP A 49 -24.64 33.18 21.97
CA ASP A 49 -25.24 32.47 23.10
C ASP A 49 -24.28 31.41 23.66
N THR A 50 -23.67 31.72 24.81
CA THR A 50 -22.63 30.93 25.48
C THR A 50 -23.13 29.62 26.11
N SER A 51 -24.45 29.38 26.10
CA SER A 51 -25.09 28.21 26.73
C SER A 51 -24.94 26.89 25.96
N ILE A 52 -24.55 26.94 24.68
CA ILE A 52 -24.43 25.78 23.76
C ILE A 52 -22.97 25.25 23.71
N VAL A 53 -22.03 26.05 24.23
CA VAL A 53 -20.59 25.81 24.20
C VAL A 53 -20.18 24.50 24.90
N PRO A 54 -20.72 24.10 26.08
CA PRO A 54 -20.35 22.84 26.74
C PRO A 54 -20.66 21.57 25.93
N PHE A 55 -21.65 21.63 25.02
CA PHE A 55 -22.15 20.49 24.27
C PHE A 55 -21.26 20.08 23.09
N PHE A 56 -20.73 21.07 22.35
CA PHE A 56 -19.82 20.84 21.23
C PHE A 56 -18.35 20.79 21.65
N ILE A 57 -18.02 21.21 22.89
CA ILE A 57 -16.64 21.29 23.38
C ILE A 57 -15.86 19.98 23.20
N PRO A 58 -16.32 18.79 23.62
CA PRO A 58 -15.47 17.59 23.56
C PRO A 58 -15.17 17.14 22.13
N VAL A 59 -16.20 17.07 21.25
CA VAL A 59 -16.04 16.65 19.85
C VAL A 59 -15.38 17.74 19.01
N GLY A 60 -15.73 19.00 19.27
CA GLY A 60 -15.10 20.18 18.68
C GLY A 60 -13.62 20.30 19.05
N ILE A 61 -13.23 20.00 20.28
CA ILE A 61 -11.82 19.93 20.72
C ILE A 61 -11.10 18.81 19.97
N ILE A 62 -11.66 17.61 19.89
CA ILE A 62 -11.05 16.51 19.14
C ILE A 62 -10.87 16.90 17.67
N GLY A 63 -11.92 17.48 17.05
CA GLY A 63 -11.88 17.98 15.68
C GLY A 63 -10.81 19.05 15.48
N LEU A 64 -10.73 20.02 16.39
CA LEU A 64 -9.75 21.11 16.37
C LEU A 64 -8.31 20.58 16.52
N ILE A 65 -8.06 19.70 17.49
CA ILE A 65 -6.74 19.07 17.68
C ILE A 65 -6.33 18.36 16.38
N ARG A 66 -7.23 17.60 15.76
CA ARG A 66 -6.93 16.84 14.54
C ARG A 66 -6.76 17.73 13.31
N LEU A 67 -7.47 18.85 13.26
CA LEU A 67 -7.25 19.88 12.25
C LEU A 67 -5.87 20.51 12.42
N VAL A 68 -5.51 20.94 13.63
CA VAL A 68 -4.19 21.52 13.95
C VAL A 68 -3.07 20.55 13.62
N LEU A 69 -3.16 19.28 14.04
CA LEU A 69 -2.18 18.25 13.72
C LEU A 69 -2.04 18.04 12.21
N PHE A 70 -3.16 18.09 11.47
CA PHE A 70 -3.12 17.99 10.02
C PHE A 70 -2.52 19.23 9.36
N LEU A 71 -2.88 20.44 9.78
CA LEU A 71 -2.32 21.68 9.25
C LEU A 71 -0.81 21.75 9.50
N PHE A 72 -0.37 21.38 10.70
CA PHE A 72 1.05 21.26 11.02
C PHE A 72 1.75 20.26 10.07
N ARG A 73 1.15 19.07 9.88
CA ARG A 73 1.66 18.06 8.94
C ARG A 73 1.76 18.61 7.52
N PHE A 74 0.73 19.32 7.07
CA PHE A 74 0.66 19.90 5.74
C PHE A 74 1.72 20.98 5.53
N VAL A 75 1.92 21.88 6.50
CA VAL A 75 2.99 22.88 6.47
C VAL A 75 4.36 22.20 6.43
N CYS A 76 4.61 21.19 7.28
CA CYS A 76 5.87 20.45 7.27
C CYS A 76 6.11 19.75 5.92
N TYR A 77 5.06 19.22 5.31
CA TYR A 77 5.11 18.66 3.97
C TYR A 77 5.48 19.72 2.90
N LEU A 78 4.88 20.92 2.95
CA LEU A 78 5.22 22.00 2.01
C LEU A 78 6.66 22.49 2.18
N LEU A 79 7.19 22.43 3.41
CA LEU A 79 8.57 22.82 3.74
C LEU A 79 9.59 21.69 3.54
N TYR A 80 9.15 20.48 3.20
CA TYR A 80 10.03 19.35 2.94
C TYR A 80 10.82 19.59 1.63
N LYS A 81 12.11 19.25 1.64
CA LYS A 81 12.96 19.27 0.46
C LYS A 81 13.73 17.95 0.36
N PRO A 82 13.69 17.27 -0.79
CA PRO A 82 14.53 16.09 -1.02
C PRO A 82 16.00 16.49 -1.17
N GLN A 83 16.90 15.52 -1.02
CA GLN A 83 18.32 15.71 -1.32
C GLN A 83 18.55 15.54 -2.82
N ILE A 84 19.28 16.48 -3.42
CA ILE A 84 19.47 16.55 -4.88
C ILE A 84 20.88 16.06 -5.21
N PRO A 85 21.06 15.14 -6.19
CA PRO A 85 22.38 14.75 -6.67
C PRO A 85 23.15 15.97 -7.18
N SER A 86 24.38 16.16 -6.69
CA SER A 86 25.24 17.27 -7.10
C SER A 86 26.11 16.88 -8.29
N SER A 87 26.34 17.80 -9.24
CA SER A 87 27.35 17.62 -10.28
C SER A 87 28.77 17.93 -9.81
N LYS A 88 28.90 18.66 -8.69
CA LYS A 88 30.21 19.12 -8.15
C LYS A 88 30.79 18.16 -7.12
N ARG A 89 29.94 17.38 -6.44
CA ARG A 89 30.33 16.41 -5.43
C ARG A 89 29.84 15.05 -5.90
N LEU A 90 30.77 14.13 -6.10
CA LEU A 90 30.44 12.73 -6.36
C LEU A 90 29.85 12.12 -5.10
N ASN A 91 28.76 11.38 -5.26
CA ASN A 91 28.20 10.57 -4.19
C ASN A 91 29.22 9.49 -3.79
N THR A 92 29.14 9.03 -2.54
CA THR A 92 29.97 7.92 -2.03
C THR A 92 29.71 6.62 -2.80
N PHE A 93 28.47 6.42 -3.25
CA PHE A 93 28.05 5.23 -3.99
C PHE A 93 27.53 5.59 -5.37
N SER A 94 27.70 4.68 -6.30
CA SER A 94 27.22 4.72 -7.68
C SER A 94 26.26 3.57 -7.97
N SER A 95 25.61 3.57 -9.14
CA SER A 95 24.68 2.49 -9.50
C SER A 95 25.36 1.11 -9.53
N SER A 96 26.66 1.04 -9.87
CA SER A 96 27.44 -0.20 -9.82
C SER A 96 27.77 -0.69 -8.40
N ASP A 97 27.35 0.04 -7.37
CA ASP A 97 27.44 -0.41 -5.97
C ASP A 97 26.11 -0.96 -5.47
N VAL A 98 25.13 -1.17 -6.36
CA VAL A 98 23.76 -1.57 -6.03
C VAL A 98 23.43 -2.94 -6.61
N THR A 99 22.97 -3.85 -5.75
CA THR A 99 22.26 -5.08 -6.13
C THR A 99 20.77 -4.90 -5.92
N ILE A 100 19.97 -5.17 -6.96
CA ILE A 100 18.51 -5.19 -6.85
C ILE A 100 18.06 -6.60 -6.46
N ILE A 101 17.23 -6.74 -5.44
CA ILE A 101 16.67 -8.03 -5.01
C ILE A 101 15.15 -7.99 -5.20
N VAL A 102 14.65 -8.92 -6.00
CA VAL A 102 13.24 -8.97 -6.43
C VAL A 102 12.63 -10.32 -6.07
N PRO A 103 11.87 -10.41 -4.97
CA PRO A 103 11.08 -11.61 -4.67
C PRO A 103 9.84 -11.65 -5.56
N THR A 104 9.62 -12.75 -6.25
CA THR A 104 8.44 -12.94 -7.10
C THR A 104 7.93 -14.38 -7.04
N ILE A 105 6.66 -14.59 -7.37
CA ILE A 105 6.02 -15.90 -7.57
C ILE A 105 5.15 -15.92 -8.83
N ASP A 106 5.10 -14.81 -9.55
CA ASP A 106 4.24 -14.58 -10.70
C ASP A 106 4.88 -13.47 -11.52
N CYS A 107 4.95 -13.64 -12.84
CA CYS A 107 5.57 -12.66 -13.71
C CYS A 107 4.64 -12.29 -14.85
N GLY A 108 3.75 -11.35 -14.55
CA GLY A 108 2.93 -10.68 -15.54
C GLY A 108 3.68 -9.60 -16.34
N PRO A 109 2.98 -8.91 -17.26
CA PRO A 109 3.53 -7.82 -18.07
C PRO A 109 4.16 -6.67 -17.25
N GLU A 110 3.72 -6.51 -16.00
CA GLU A 110 4.23 -5.52 -15.06
C GLU A 110 5.70 -5.78 -14.71
N PHE A 111 6.11 -7.06 -14.58
CA PHE A 111 7.51 -7.43 -14.34
C PHE A 111 8.41 -7.01 -15.49
N ALA A 112 7.99 -7.23 -16.74
CA ALA A 112 8.74 -6.82 -17.92
C ALA A 112 9.02 -5.31 -17.94
N SER A 113 7.98 -4.53 -17.61
CA SER A 113 8.06 -3.07 -17.55
C SER A 113 8.98 -2.59 -16.43
N ALA A 114 8.90 -3.23 -15.26
CA ALA A 114 9.77 -2.94 -14.12
C ALA A 114 11.23 -3.32 -14.41
N ALA A 115 11.47 -4.52 -14.94
CA ALA A 115 12.78 -5.02 -15.32
C ALA A 115 13.49 -4.11 -16.32
N ALA A 116 12.79 -3.62 -17.35
CA ALA A 116 13.35 -2.67 -18.30
C ALA A 116 13.87 -1.37 -17.61
N GLN A 117 13.15 -0.88 -16.59
CA GLN A 117 13.57 0.29 -15.83
C GLN A 117 14.74 0.00 -14.87
N TRP A 118 14.78 -1.19 -14.28
CA TRP A 118 15.91 -1.62 -13.47
C TRP A 118 17.19 -1.67 -14.30
N VAL A 119 17.14 -2.27 -15.50
CA VAL A 119 18.28 -2.31 -16.43
C VAL A 119 18.72 -0.90 -16.82
N LYS A 120 17.78 0.00 -17.12
CA LYS A 120 18.07 1.39 -17.47
C LYS A 120 18.79 2.17 -16.36
N ASN A 121 18.57 1.80 -15.10
CA ASN A 121 19.25 2.39 -13.94
C ASN A 121 20.68 1.84 -13.73
N SER A 122 21.11 0.86 -14.53
CA SER A 122 22.46 0.27 -14.56
C SER A 122 22.99 -0.17 -13.19
N PRO A 123 22.26 -1.03 -12.44
CA PRO A 123 22.77 -1.66 -11.22
C PRO A 123 23.94 -2.59 -11.54
N ALA A 124 24.67 -3.05 -10.52
CA ALA A 124 25.70 -4.07 -10.71
C ALA A 124 25.13 -5.44 -11.03
N GLU A 125 24.03 -5.83 -10.37
CA GLU A 125 23.35 -7.09 -10.60
C GLU A 125 21.88 -6.99 -10.18
N ILE A 126 21.04 -7.85 -10.75
CA ILE A 126 19.64 -8.02 -10.41
C ILE A 126 19.42 -9.48 -10.02
N ILE A 127 19.07 -9.71 -8.76
CA ILE A 127 18.79 -11.03 -8.22
C ILE A 127 17.27 -11.21 -8.11
N VAL A 128 16.73 -12.08 -8.95
CA VAL A 128 15.31 -12.47 -8.90
C VAL A 128 15.21 -13.74 -8.06
N VAL A 129 14.42 -13.72 -6.99
CA VAL A 129 14.26 -14.89 -6.12
C VAL A 129 12.83 -15.38 -6.21
N THR A 130 12.65 -16.61 -6.67
CA THR A 130 11.34 -17.25 -6.87
C THR A 130 11.21 -18.55 -6.08
N THR A 131 10.15 -19.33 -6.29
CA THR A 131 10.02 -20.67 -5.71
C THR A 131 10.61 -21.73 -6.65
N ASP A 132 10.97 -22.90 -6.12
CA ASP A 132 11.44 -24.04 -6.93
C ASP A 132 10.42 -24.42 -8.02
N ALA A 133 9.12 -24.33 -7.71
CA ALA A 133 8.04 -24.59 -8.65
C ALA A 133 8.00 -23.59 -9.82
N CYS A 134 8.27 -22.31 -9.55
CA CYS A 134 8.23 -21.24 -10.56
C CYS A 134 9.58 -21.02 -11.25
N PHE A 135 10.67 -21.60 -10.74
CA PHE A 135 12.04 -21.34 -11.21
C PHE A 135 12.23 -21.53 -12.72
N PRO A 136 11.79 -22.64 -13.36
CA PRO A 136 11.99 -22.83 -14.80
C PRO A 136 11.34 -21.74 -15.65
N GLN A 137 10.13 -21.30 -15.27
CA GLN A 137 9.39 -20.26 -15.98
C GLN A 137 10.07 -18.89 -15.83
N ILE A 138 10.48 -18.54 -14.62
CA ILE A 138 11.13 -17.24 -14.35
C ILE A 138 12.50 -17.19 -15.02
N GLN A 139 13.30 -18.27 -14.93
CA GLN A 139 14.61 -18.36 -15.58
C GLN A 139 14.51 -18.15 -17.09
N ALA A 140 13.56 -18.82 -17.76
CA ALA A 140 13.37 -18.67 -19.21
C ALA A 140 12.99 -17.24 -19.61
N MET A 141 12.12 -16.60 -18.82
CA MET A 141 11.68 -15.24 -19.09
C MET A 141 12.78 -14.21 -18.83
N VAL A 142 13.51 -14.33 -17.72
CA VAL A 142 14.67 -13.48 -17.42
C VAL A 142 15.74 -13.61 -18.49
N TYR A 143 16.01 -14.82 -18.99
CA TYR A 143 16.96 -15.04 -20.08
C TYR A 143 16.59 -14.26 -21.36
N ASN A 144 15.30 -14.18 -21.68
CA ASN A 144 14.81 -13.41 -22.83
C ASN A 144 15.02 -11.89 -22.68
N PHE A 145 14.94 -11.37 -21.45
CA PHE A 145 15.19 -9.95 -21.17
C PHE A 145 16.67 -9.61 -21.12
N ASP A 146 17.45 -10.43 -20.43
CA ASP A 146 18.88 -10.22 -20.22
C ASP A 146 19.68 -10.38 -21.52
N GLN A 147 19.20 -11.22 -22.44
CA GLN A 147 19.88 -11.58 -23.69
C GLN A 147 21.34 -12.03 -23.47
N GLY A 148 21.64 -12.60 -22.31
CA GLY A 148 22.97 -13.07 -21.94
C GLY A 148 23.93 -11.96 -21.48
N SER A 149 23.44 -10.78 -21.08
CA SER A 149 24.27 -9.72 -20.51
C SER A 149 24.91 -10.11 -19.18
N GLY A 150 24.33 -11.11 -18.48
CA GLY A 150 24.79 -11.58 -17.18
C GLY A 150 24.38 -10.67 -16.03
N LEU A 151 23.54 -9.66 -16.29
CA LEU A 151 23.06 -8.72 -15.27
C LEU A 151 22.06 -9.38 -14.32
N PHE A 152 21.28 -10.34 -14.81
CA PHE A 152 20.29 -11.05 -14.01
C PHE A 152 20.81 -12.39 -13.49
N ARG A 153 20.47 -12.70 -12.24
CA ARG A 153 20.63 -14.01 -11.62
C ARG A 153 19.32 -14.44 -10.99
N VAL A 154 18.84 -15.64 -11.31
CA VAL A 154 17.64 -16.19 -10.68
C VAL A 154 18.05 -17.21 -9.62
N LEU A 155 17.44 -17.10 -8.45
CA LEU A 155 17.56 -18.04 -7.34
C LEU A 155 16.17 -18.60 -7.01
N SER A 156 16.13 -19.71 -6.29
CA SER A 156 14.88 -20.30 -5.82
C SER A 156 14.94 -20.65 -4.34
N VAL A 157 13.75 -20.70 -3.73
CA VAL A 157 13.52 -21.24 -2.40
C VAL A 157 12.41 -22.30 -2.46
N PRO A 158 12.33 -23.24 -1.51
CA PRO A 158 11.34 -24.32 -1.57
C PRO A 158 9.89 -23.83 -1.60
N GLU A 159 9.56 -22.83 -0.79
CA GLU A 159 8.20 -22.33 -0.62
C GLU A 159 8.09 -20.81 -0.69
N ALA A 160 6.90 -20.34 -1.09
CA ALA A 160 6.56 -18.94 -1.25
C ALA A 160 6.58 -18.18 0.08
N ASN A 161 7.66 -17.43 0.33
CA ASN A 161 7.79 -16.57 1.50
C ASN A 161 8.69 -15.37 1.20
N LYS A 162 8.08 -14.18 1.09
CA LYS A 162 8.78 -12.94 0.72
C LYS A 162 10.00 -12.66 1.60
N ARG A 163 9.95 -12.94 2.91
CA ARG A 163 11.09 -12.68 3.82
C ARG A 163 12.25 -13.62 3.54
N VAL A 164 11.97 -14.91 3.34
CA VAL A 164 12.99 -15.91 3.01
C VAL A 164 13.59 -15.62 1.64
N GLN A 165 12.76 -15.30 0.65
CA GLN A 165 13.21 -14.90 -0.69
C GLN A 165 14.13 -13.68 -0.66
N LEU A 166 13.79 -12.65 0.12
CA LEU A 166 14.65 -11.48 0.30
C LEU A 166 16.00 -11.85 0.92
N MET A 167 16.01 -12.69 1.96
CA MET A 167 17.26 -13.11 2.61
C MET A 167 18.15 -13.96 1.72
N GLU A 168 17.56 -14.81 0.88
CA GLU A 168 18.33 -15.57 -0.11
C GLU A 168 19.04 -14.63 -1.11
N GLY A 169 18.35 -13.59 -1.57
CA GLY A 169 18.96 -12.54 -2.38
C GLY A 169 20.07 -11.78 -1.65
N VAL A 170 19.88 -11.47 -0.36
CA VAL A 170 20.91 -10.81 0.46
C VAL A 170 22.16 -11.67 0.56
N ASN A 171 22.02 -12.98 0.80
CA ASN A 171 23.14 -13.92 0.94
C ASN A 171 23.97 -14.01 -0.34
N ALA A 172 23.30 -14.00 -1.49
CA ALA A 172 23.95 -14.09 -2.80
C ALA A 172 24.58 -12.75 -3.25
N SER A 173 24.10 -11.62 -2.72
CA SER A 173 24.58 -10.28 -3.08
C SER A 173 25.98 -9.98 -2.51
N ARG A 174 26.76 -9.15 -3.22
CA ARG A 174 28.12 -8.74 -2.80
C ARG A 174 28.34 -7.23 -2.71
N THR A 175 27.41 -6.44 -3.23
CA THR A 175 27.56 -4.97 -3.35
C THR A 175 27.29 -4.24 -2.03
N ALA A 176 27.71 -2.98 -1.91
CA ALA A 176 27.56 -2.23 -0.66
C ALA A 176 26.10 -1.84 -0.34
N ILE A 177 25.27 -1.68 -1.38
CA ILE A 177 23.90 -1.19 -1.26
C ILE A 177 22.92 -2.20 -1.88
N LEU A 178 21.82 -2.47 -1.19
CA LEU A 178 20.77 -3.37 -1.65
C LEU A 178 19.49 -2.59 -1.90
N ALA A 179 18.89 -2.77 -3.08
CA ALA A 179 17.56 -2.25 -3.38
C ALA A 179 16.55 -3.41 -3.37
N PHE A 180 15.70 -3.47 -2.35
CA PHE A 180 14.59 -4.42 -2.32
C PHE A 180 13.46 -3.85 -3.15
N SER A 181 12.94 -4.62 -4.11
CA SER A 181 11.89 -4.16 -5.03
C SER A 181 10.79 -5.20 -5.21
N ASP A 182 9.53 -4.78 -5.22
CA ASP A 182 8.41 -5.61 -5.69
C ASP A 182 8.53 -5.83 -7.21
N ASP A 183 7.88 -6.89 -7.70
CA ASP A 183 7.88 -7.31 -9.11
C ASP A 183 7.10 -6.36 -10.05
N ASP A 184 6.36 -5.40 -9.50
CA ASP A 184 5.55 -4.40 -10.22
C ASP A 184 6.08 -2.96 -10.06
N ALA A 185 7.28 -2.79 -9.50
CA ALA A 185 7.84 -1.47 -9.19
C ALA A 185 8.62 -0.88 -10.37
N ILE A 186 7.94 -0.04 -11.15
CA ILE A 186 8.47 0.63 -12.34
C ILE A 186 9.16 1.92 -11.92
N TRP A 187 10.49 1.95 -11.99
CA TRP A 187 11.29 3.10 -11.56
C TRP A 187 11.40 4.20 -12.61
N SER A 188 11.67 5.43 -12.16
CA SER A 188 12.14 6.50 -13.05
C SER A 188 13.57 6.27 -13.54
N ASP A 189 13.93 6.90 -14.66
CA ASP A 189 15.24 6.73 -15.30
C ASP A 189 16.46 6.99 -14.39
N ASP A 190 16.37 7.98 -13.50
CA ASP A 190 17.45 8.39 -12.58
C ASP A 190 17.25 7.85 -11.15
N PHE A 191 16.39 6.84 -10.95
CA PHE A 191 15.92 6.42 -9.63
C PHE A 191 17.07 6.07 -8.66
N ILE A 192 17.97 5.16 -9.04
CA ILE A 192 19.08 4.74 -8.17
C ILE A 192 19.95 5.95 -7.80
N LYS A 193 20.29 6.78 -8.77
CA LYS A 193 21.12 7.98 -8.56
C LYS A 193 20.55 8.91 -7.48
N TRP A 194 19.24 9.10 -7.44
CA TRP A 194 18.58 9.91 -6.41
C TRP A 194 18.48 9.20 -5.06
N MET A 195 18.24 7.89 -5.08
CA MET A 195 18.15 7.08 -3.87
C MET A 195 19.49 6.91 -3.15
N LEU A 196 20.61 7.03 -3.87
CA LEU A 196 21.96 6.91 -3.32
C LEU A 196 22.45 8.17 -2.58
N VAL A 197 21.93 9.36 -2.89
CA VAL A 197 22.39 10.64 -2.31
C VAL A 197 22.41 10.62 -0.77
N PRO A 198 21.38 10.12 -0.05
CA PRO A 198 21.40 10.11 1.41
C PRO A 198 22.47 9.20 2.02
N PHE A 199 22.99 8.21 1.30
CA PHE A 199 24.02 7.30 1.80
C PHE A 199 25.43 7.92 1.87
N ASP A 200 25.60 9.16 1.42
CA ASP A 200 26.79 9.97 1.72
C ASP A 200 26.98 10.14 3.23
N SER A 201 25.90 10.08 4.01
CA SER A 201 25.95 9.98 5.47
C SER A 201 26.13 8.52 5.89
N PRO A 202 27.18 8.19 6.68
CA PRO A 202 27.37 6.83 7.19
C PRO A 202 26.26 6.38 8.15
N LYS A 203 25.45 7.32 8.69
CA LYS A 203 24.36 6.99 9.63
C LYS A 203 23.08 6.53 8.94
N ILE A 204 22.89 6.84 7.66
CA ILE A 204 21.69 6.46 6.91
C ILE A 204 21.76 4.97 6.59
N GLY A 205 20.85 4.20 7.18
CA GLY A 205 20.73 2.77 6.96
C GLY A 205 19.71 2.38 5.90
N GLY A 206 18.70 3.23 5.65
CA GLY A 206 17.67 2.96 4.66
C GLY A 206 17.02 4.21 4.06
N VAL A 207 16.65 4.14 2.79
CA VAL A 207 16.06 5.25 2.03
C VAL A 207 14.77 4.80 1.34
N GLY A 208 13.72 5.61 1.50
CA GLY A 208 12.41 5.41 0.86
C GLY A 208 12.16 6.40 -0.27
N SER A 209 11.35 5.99 -1.24
CA SER A 209 11.12 6.71 -2.50
C SER A 209 9.71 7.27 -2.64
N SER A 210 9.55 8.19 -3.58
CA SER A 210 8.23 8.65 -4.04
C SER A 210 7.49 7.51 -4.72
N GLN A 211 6.18 7.45 -4.50
CA GLN A 211 5.33 6.39 -5.03
C GLN A 211 4.06 6.99 -5.60
N ALA A 212 3.67 6.52 -6.79
CA ALA A 212 2.38 6.81 -7.40
C ALA A 212 1.80 5.55 -8.04
N MET A 213 0.48 5.52 -8.17
CA MET A 213 -0.21 4.44 -8.88
C MET A 213 -0.12 4.66 -10.39
N THR A 214 0.20 3.58 -11.12
CA THR A 214 -0.08 3.47 -12.56
C THR A 214 -1.22 2.47 -12.79
N PRO A 215 -2.15 2.76 -13.72
CA PRO A 215 -3.26 1.85 -14.02
C PRO A 215 -2.78 0.54 -14.65
N CYS A 216 -3.47 -0.57 -14.37
CA CYS A 216 -3.25 -1.85 -15.05
C CYS A 216 -3.73 -1.87 -16.52
N GLY A 217 -4.64 -0.98 -16.91
CA GLY A 217 -5.16 -0.84 -18.27
C GLY A 217 -5.14 0.62 -18.75
N ASP A 218 -5.81 0.92 -19.86
CA ASP A 218 -5.79 2.27 -20.46
C ASP A 218 -6.33 3.38 -19.54
N ARG A 219 -7.20 3.01 -18.59
CA ARG A 219 -7.79 3.92 -17.61
C ARG A 219 -7.79 3.31 -16.23
N ALA A 220 -7.60 4.15 -15.22
CA ALA A 220 -7.70 3.74 -13.82
C ALA A 220 -9.12 3.31 -13.49
N THR A 221 -9.25 2.15 -12.86
CA THR A 221 -10.49 1.76 -12.20
C THR A 221 -10.70 2.57 -10.93
N VAL A 222 -11.94 2.55 -10.44
CA VAL A 222 -12.29 3.20 -9.17
C VAL A 222 -11.45 2.71 -8.00
N TRP A 223 -11.11 1.41 -7.97
CA TRP A 223 -10.28 0.82 -6.92
C TRP A 223 -8.86 1.36 -6.93
N GLU A 224 -8.28 1.50 -8.11
CA GLU A 224 -6.95 2.08 -8.30
C GLU A 224 -6.94 3.56 -7.92
N VAL A 225 -7.94 4.35 -8.34
CA VAL A 225 -8.06 5.76 -7.95
C VAL A 225 -8.11 5.91 -6.42
N LEU A 226 -8.95 5.13 -5.74
CA LEU A 226 -9.02 5.12 -4.27
C LEU A 226 -7.68 4.71 -3.63
N ALA A 227 -6.93 3.80 -4.26
CA ALA A 227 -5.59 3.41 -3.82
C ALA A 227 -4.57 4.54 -3.98
N ASP A 228 -4.57 5.26 -5.10
CA ASP A 228 -3.67 6.38 -5.37
C ASP A 228 -3.93 7.58 -4.45
N MET A 229 -5.21 7.88 -4.16
CA MET A 229 -5.59 8.89 -3.16
C MET A 229 -4.98 8.56 -1.80
N ARG A 230 -5.03 7.28 -1.38
CA ARG A 230 -4.42 6.83 -0.12
C ARG A 230 -2.90 6.84 -0.16
N LEU A 231 -2.31 6.45 -1.29
CA LEU A 231 -0.86 6.48 -1.49
C LEU A 231 -0.34 7.92 -1.41
N SER A 232 -1.06 8.88 -1.99
CA SER A 232 -0.74 10.30 -1.94
C SER A 232 -0.69 10.84 -0.52
N MET A 233 -1.68 10.48 0.32
CA MET A 233 -1.66 10.84 1.73
C MET A 233 -0.47 10.23 2.48
N ARG A 234 -0.07 8.98 2.13
CA ARG A 234 1.12 8.34 2.70
C ARG A 234 2.41 9.06 2.30
N MET A 235 2.53 9.53 1.05
CA MET A 235 3.70 10.28 0.59
C MET A 235 3.82 11.63 1.30
N MET A 236 2.69 12.33 1.49
CA MET A 236 2.64 13.57 2.27
C MET A 236 3.08 13.32 3.72
N GLU A 237 2.57 12.26 4.34
CA GLU A 237 2.97 11.89 5.70
C GLU A 237 4.47 11.59 5.79
N ALA A 238 5.00 10.73 4.92
CA ALA A 238 6.42 10.36 4.92
C ALA A 238 7.34 11.58 4.75
N ALA A 239 6.99 12.50 3.85
CA ALA A 239 7.70 13.76 3.69
C ALA A 239 7.62 14.65 4.95
N SER A 240 6.42 14.77 5.53
CA SER A 240 6.23 15.58 6.74
C SER A 240 7.01 15.05 7.94
N THR A 241 7.02 13.73 8.18
CA THR A 241 7.76 13.15 9.31
C THR A 241 9.26 13.23 9.08
N SER A 242 9.72 12.91 7.87
CA SER A 242 11.12 13.06 7.49
C SER A 242 11.61 14.50 7.67
N ARG A 243 10.75 15.50 7.44
CA ARG A 243 11.08 16.91 7.66
C ARG A 243 11.18 17.29 9.13
N VAL A 244 10.35 16.71 10.00
CA VAL A 244 10.24 17.11 11.41
C VAL A 244 11.31 16.44 12.26
N ASP A 245 11.43 15.11 12.18
CA ASP A 245 12.35 14.35 13.03
C ASP A 245 13.24 13.37 12.23
N GLY A 246 13.14 13.35 10.89
CA GLY A 246 13.92 12.44 10.04
C GLY A 246 13.37 11.01 9.99
N GLY A 247 12.32 10.72 10.76
CA GLY A 247 11.78 9.38 10.85
C GLY A 247 10.70 9.07 9.81
N ILE A 248 10.50 7.78 9.56
CA ILE A 248 9.46 7.27 8.67
C ILE A 248 8.80 6.07 9.35
N SER A 249 7.46 6.01 9.34
CA SER A 249 6.72 4.92 10.00
C SER A 249 6.82 3.58 9.28
N CYS A 250 7.19 3.59 8.00
CA CYS A 250 7.45 2.42 7.15
C CYS A 250 8.10 2.82 5.83
N LEU A 251 9.35 2.39 5.62
CA LEU A 251 10.00 2.36 4.31
C LEU A 251 9.30 1.32 3.44
N SER A 252 8.50 1.76 2.46
CA SER A 252 7.58 0.90 1.70
C SER A 252 8.27 -0.31 1.05
N GLY A 253 7.69 -1.51 1.20
CA GLY A 253 8.22 -2.73 0.60
C GLY A 253 8.11 -2.84 -0.92
N ARG A 254 7.51 -1.84 -1.59
CA ARG A 254 7.49 -1.70 -3.05
C ARG A 254 8.87 -1.42 -3.60
N THR A 255 9.55 -0.45 -3.00
CA THR A 255 11.00 -0.30 -3.16
C THR A 255 11.56 0.43 -1.94
N ALA A 256 12.61 -0.13 -1.37
CA ALA A 256 13.43 0.54 -0.36
C ALA A 256 14.89 0.14 -0.54
N VAL A 257 15.79 1.10 -0.34
CA VAL A 257 17.23 0.91 -0.51
C VAL A 257 17.89 0.88 0.86
N TYR A 258 18.81 -0.05 1.09
CA TYR A 258 19.45 -0.30 2.38
C TYR A 258 20.95 -0.52 2.24
N ARG A 259 21.71 -0.27 3.32
CA ARG A 259 23.10 -0.74 3.38
C ARG A 259 23.12 -2.27 3.53
N ARG A 260 23.99 -2.94 2.76
CA ARG A 260 24.16 -4.39 2.86
C ARG A 260 24.63 -4.82 4.24
N GLU A 261 25.50 -4.07 4.90
CA GLU A 261 26.03 -4.41 6.23
C GLU A 261 24.93 -4.63 7.27
N ILE A 262 23.80 -3.93 7.12
CA ILE A 262 22.63 -4.08 8.00
C ILE A 262 21.86 -5.35 7.65
N MET A 263 21.62 -5.57 6.36
CA MET A 263 20.83 -6.71 5.87
C MET A 263 21.57 -8.04 6.03
N ALA A 264 22.90 -8.01 5.95
CA ALA A 264 23.76 -9.16 6.10
C ALA A 264 24.05 -9.54 7.57
N ASP A 265 23.65 -8.68 8.53
CA ASP A 265 23.77 -8.94 9.96
C ASP A 265 23.08 -10.27 10.33
N PRO A 266 23.80 -11.28 10.86
CA PRO A 266 23.23 -12.57 11.25
C PRO A 266 22.02 -12.43 12.18
N ASP A 267 22.08 -11.48 13.11
CA ASP A 267 21.02 -11.22 14.09
C ASP A 267 19.74 -10.68 13.41
N LEU A 268 19.90 -9.79 12.43
CA LEU A 268 18.79 -9.30 11.62
C LEU A 268 18.15 -10.46 10.89
N ARG A 269 18.97 -11.26 10.20
CA ARG A 269 18.50 -12.34 9.34
C ARG A 269 17.65 -13.34 10.11
N GLU A 270 18.14 -13.82 11.25
CA GLU A 270 17.41 -14.76 12.10
C GLU A 270 16.10 -14.15 12.60
N LYS A 271 16.14 -12.94 13.16
CA LYS A 271 14.94 -12.28 13.72
C LYS A 271 13.93 -11.88 12.63
N PHE A 272 14.39 -11.61 11.41
CA PHE A 272 13.54 -11.24 10.29
C PHE A 272 12.67 -12.42 9.82
N VAL A 273 13.28 -13.59 9.65
CA VAL A 273 12.56 -14.78 9.17
C VAL A 273 11.74 -15.46 10.27
N SER A 274 12.15 -15.35 11.53
CA SER A 274 11.52 -16.03 12.67
C SER A 274 10.50 -15.18 13.45
N GLU A 275 10.23 -13.94 13.02
CA GLU A 275 9.36 -13.04 13.77
C GLU A 275 7.95 -13.61 13.98
N LYS A 276 7.49 -13.59 15.24
CA LYS A 276 6.15 -14.03 15.63
C LYS A 276 5.35 -12.91 16.29
N TRP A 277 4.10 -12.75 15.88
CA TRP A 277 3.14 -11.93 16.62
C TRP A 277 2.72 -12.65 17.91
N ARG A 278 2.88 -11.95 19.05
CA ARG A 278 2.64 -12.47 20.41
C ARG A 278 3.37 -13.79 20.69
N GLY A 279 4.54 -14.00 20.08
CA GLY A 279 5.33 -15.23 20.22
C GLY A 279 4.70 -16.49 19.61
N LYS A 280 3.49 -16.41 19.03
CA LYS A 280 2.73 -17.57 18.54
C LYS A 280 2.58 -17.59 17.02
N TYR A 281 2.21 -16.47 16.40
CA TYR A 281 1.81 -16.44 14.99
C TYR A 281 2.96 -15.95 14.10
N SER A 282 3.54 -16.83 13.29
CA SER A 282 4.64 -16.50 12.37
C SER A 282 4.22 -15.41 11.36
N LEU A 283 5.08 -14.40 11.17
CA LEU A 283 4.81 -13.28 10.28
C LEU A 283 5.46 -13.47 8.91
N HIS A 284 4.67 -13.93 7.94
CA HIS A 284 5.10 -14.13 6.56
C HIS A 284 5.06 -12.86 5.69
N SER A 285 4.53 -11.76 6.23
CA SER A 285 4.43 -10.48 5.51
C SER A 285 4.68 -9.28 6.42
N GLY A 286 4.93 -8.11 5.83
CA GLY A 286 5.33 -6.91 6.58
C GLY A 286 6.84 -6.89 6.81
N ASP A 287 7.59 -7.34 5.81
CA ASP A 287 9.04 -7.19 5.66
C ASP A 287 9.47 -5.74 5.90
N ASP A 288 8.87 -4.81 5.16
CA ASP A 288 9.09 -3.37 5.24
C ASP A 288 9.02 -2.78 6.65
N LYS A 289 7.97 -3.15 7.38
CA LYS A 289 7.68 -2.73 8.74
C LYS A 289 8.67 -3.31 9.74
N PHE A 290 9.12 -4.56 9.56
CA PHE A 290 10.19 -5.12 10.38
C PHE A 290 11.50 -4.37 10.16
N LEU A 291 11.93 -4.22 8.91
CA LEU A 291 13.21 -3.59 8.59
C LEU A 291 13.23 -2.13 9.08
N THR A 292 12.12 -1.40 8.92
CA THR A 292 11.98 -0.04 9.48
C THR A 292 12.18 -0.03 10.99
N ARG A 293 11.53 -0.94 11.74
CA ARG A 293 11.72 -1.04 13.19
C ARG A 293 13.14 -1.45 13.57
N TRP A 294 13.76 -2.33 12.80
CA TRP A 294 15.15 -2.73 12.99
C TRP A 294 16.10 -1.54 12.93
N LEU A 295 15.96 -0.70 11.90
CA LEU A 295 16.75 0.52 11.77
C LEU A 295 16.56 1.46 12.96
N VAL A 296 15.31 1.67 13.38
CA VAL A 296 15.00 2.49 14.57
C VAL A 296 15.64 1.90 15.82
N SER A 297 15.59 0.59 16.01
CA SER A 297 16.05 -0.06 17.24
C SER A 297 17.57 -0.18 17.35
N HIS A 298 18.30 -0.18 16.23
CA HIS A 298 19.75 -0.38 16.17
C HIS A 298 20.55 0.89 15.84
N GLY A 299 19.99 2.08 16.05
CA GLY A 299 20.78 3.31 15.91
C GLY A 299 20.89 3.84 14.48
N TRP A 300 20.32 3.18 13.47
CA TRP A 300 20.34 3.67 12.09
C TRP A 300 19.34 4.82 11.85
N GLU A 301 19.73 5.74 11.00
CA GLU A 301 18.89 6.82 10.49
C GLU A 301 18.24 6.41 9.16
N MET A 302 17.13 7.07 8.82
CA MET A 302 16.41 6.84 7.58
C MET A 302 16.33 8.14 6.79
N SER A 303 16.12 8.03 5.48
CA SER A 303 15.81 9.17 4.63
C SER A 303 14.64 8.85 3.71
N PHE A 304 13.99 9.90 3.24
CA PHE A 304 12.95 9.84 2.23
C PHE A 304 13.36 10.74 1.07
N GLN A 305 13.07 10.34 -0.16
CA GLN A 305 13.30 11.13 -1.36
C GLN A 305 11.98 11.41 -2.08
N LYS A 306 11.34 12.53 -1.71
CA LYS A 306 10.13 13.00 -2.41
C LYS A 306 10.48 13.80 -3.67
N HIS A 307 10.69 13.15 -4.81
CA HIS A 307 11.02 13.79 -6.08
C HIS A 307 10.59 12.92 -7.29
N GLU A 308 10.29 13.54 -8.43
CA GLU A 308 9.87 12.83 -9.67
C GLU A 308 10.95 11.89 -10.21
N ARG A 309 12.23 12.23 -10.02
CA ARG A 309 13.37 11.37 -10.38
C ARG A 309 13.71 10.30 -9.33
N ALA A 310 12.98 10.27 -8.21
CA ALA A 310 13.01 9.21 -7.22
C ALA A 310 11.61 8.56 -7.12
N LEU A 311 10.85 8.59 -8.23
CA LEU A 311 9.51 8.05 -8.32
C LEU A 311 9.56 6.60 -8.77
N LEU A 312 8.81 5.77 -8.06
CA LEU A 312 8.35 4.49 -8.59
C LEU A 312 6.85 4.55 -8.86
N LEU A 313 6.46 3.95 -9.96
CA LEU A 313 5.09 3.63 -10.30
C LEU A 313 4.82 2.17 -9.90
N THR A 314 3.62 1.91 -9.41
CA THR A 314 3.19 0.57 -8.92
C THR A 314 1.73 0.38 -9.27
N THR A 315 1.31 -0.87 -9.45
CA THR A 315 -0.07 -1.21 -9.74
C THR A 315 -0.82 -1.54 -8.44
N PHE A 316 -2.15 -1.57 -8.54
CA PHE A 316 -3.01 -2.06 -7.48
C PHE A 316 -4.05 -2.99 -8.10
N LYS A 317 -4.64 -3.89 -7.29
CA LYS A 317 -5.68 -4.77 -7.82
C LYS A 317 -6.86 -3.92 -8.34
N PRO A 318 -7.23 -4.02 -9.63
CA PRO A 318 -8.22 -3.13 -10.24
C PRO A 318 -9.68 -3.51 -9.91
N ASN A 319 -9.88 -4.31 -8.86
CA ASN A 319 -11.15 -4.89 -8.48
C ASN A 319 -11.26 -5.05 -6.95
N TRP A 320 -12.34 -5.66 -6.48
CA TRP A 320 -12.62 -5.85 -5.05
C TRP A 320 -11.54 -6.60 -4.28
N HIS A 321 -10.64 -7.36 -4.94
CA HIS A 321 -9.48 -7.99 -4.28
C HIS A 321 -8.53 -6.94 -3.66
N PHE A 322 -8.59 -5.68 -4.09
CA PHE A 322 -7.91 -4.57 -3.42
C PHE A 322 -8.28 -4.49 -1.92
N LEU A 323 -9.51 -4.81 -1.55
CA LEU A 323 -9.94 -4.83 -0.14
C LEU A 323 -9.21 -5.90 0.67
N LYS A 324 -8.94 -7.07 0.08
CA LYS A 324 -8.14 -8.12 0.72
C LYS A 324 -6.69 -7.66 0.93
N GLN A 325 -6.10 -7.04 -0.09
CA GLN A 325 -4.76 -6.46 -0.02
C GLN A 325 -4.67 -5.39 1.07
N LEU A 326 -5.68 -4.52 1.14
CA LEU A 326 -5.79 -3.46 2.13
C LEU A 326 -5.95 -3.99 3.56
N LEU A 327 -6.79 -5.01 3.75
CA LEU A 327 -6.99 -5.65 5.04
C LEU A 327 -5.69 -6.27 5.56
N ARG A 328 -4.92 -6.95 4.69
CA ARG A 328 -3.59 -7.50 5.01
C ARG A 328 -2.62 -6.41 5.47
N TRP A 329 -2.50 -5.32 4.71
CA TRP A 329 -1.65 -4.18 5.09
C TRP A 329 -2.07 -3.54 6.41
N THR A 330 -3.37 -3.50 6.67
CA THR A 330 -3.93 -2.92 7.89
C THR A 330 -3.57 -3.77 9.11
N ARG A 331 -3.66 -5.10 9.03
CA ARG A 331 -3.20 -6.01 10.09
C ARG A 331 -1.69 -5.86 10.33
N ASN A 332 -0.88 -5.81 9.28
CA ASN A 332 0.57 -5.60 9.40
C ASN A 332 0.90 -4.26 10.08
N THR A 333 0.16 -3.20 9.73
CA THR A 333 0.32 -1.87 10.34
C THR A 333 -0.03 -1.92 11.83
N TRP A 334 -1.17 -2.49 12.20
CA TRP A 334 -1.54 -2.65 13.62
C TRP A 334 -0.47 -3.37 14.42
N ARG A 335 -0.03 -4.55 13.94
CA ARG A 335 0.99 -5.35 14.63
C ARG A 335 2.29 -4.55 14.80
N SER A 336 2.80 -3.99 13.71
CA SER A 336 4.10 -3.31 13.75
C SER A 336 4.07 -1.98 14.49
N ASP A 337 3.01 -1.19 14.35
CA ASP A 337 2.91 0.10 15.04
C ASP A 337 2.73 -0.15 16.55
N PHE A 338 1.95 -1.16 16.94
CA PHE A 338 1.84 -1.58 18.34
C PHE A 338 3.19 -2.00 18.92
N THR A 339 3.95 -2.85 18.23
CA THR A 339 5.29 -3.25 18.67
C THR A 339 6.21 -2.04 18.80
N SER A 340 6.23 -1.14 17.80
CA SER A 340 7.07 0.06 17.83
C SER A 340 6.77 0.96 19.03
N LEU A 341 5.48 1.23 19.27
CA LEU A 341 5.01 2.19 20.27
C LEU A 341 5.08 1.65 21.69
N PHE A 342 4.71 0.39 21.92
CA PHE A 342 4.45 -0.13 23.26
C PHE A 342 5.44 -1.20 23.72
N ILE A 343 6.04 -1.94 22.79
CA ILE A 343 7.00 -3.01 23.10
C ILE A 343 8.42 -2.47 22.99
N ASP A 344 8.84 -2.05 21.79
CA ASP A 344 10.20 -1.57 21.53
C ASP A 344 10.45 -0.20 22.18
N ARG A 345 9.45 0.70 22.11
CA ARG A 345 9.42 2.06 22.68
C ARG A 345 10.54 3.02 22.23
N LYS A 346 11.56 2.53 21.51
CA LYS A 346 12.69 3.32 20.99
C LYS A 346 12.23 4.43 20.03
N ILE A 347 11.11 4.23 19.33
CA ILE A 347 10.53 5.24 18.42
C ILE A 347 10.21 6.55 19.15
N TRP A 348 9.75 6.51 20.40
CA TRP A 348 9.40 7.71 21.17
C TRP A 348 10.61 8.60 21.46
N ARG A 349 11.79 8.00 21.60
CA ARG A 349 13.02 8.74 21.87
C ARG A 349 13.69 9.24 20.60
N ARG A 350 13.67 8.44 19.53
CA ARG A 350 14.36 8.77 18.27
C ARG A 350 13.53 9.63 17.34
N TYR A 351 12.25 9.30 17.18
CA TYR A 351 11.33 9.91 16.22
C TYR A 351 9.96 10.17 16.87
N PRO A 352 9.87 11.08 17.85
CA PRO A 352 8.65 11.32 18.62
C PRO A 352 7.48 11.77 17.74
N TYR A 353 7.72 12.52 16.67
CA TYR A 353 6.64 12.94 15.78
C TYR A 353 6.12 11.76 14.96
N VAL A 354 6.98 10.85 14.49
CA VAL A 354 6.54 9.58 13.89
C VAL A 354 5.70 8.77 14.87
N ALA A 355 6.14 8.65 16.13
CA ALA A 355 5.40 7.93 17.17
C ALA A 355 4.00 8.51 17.38
N MET A 356 3.87 9.83 17.46
CA MET A 356 2.58 10.52 17.55
C MET A 356 1.69 10.26 16.33
N ASN A 357 2.26 10.24 15.12
CA ASN A 357 1.51 9.90 13.91
C ASN A 357 1.04 8.44 13.90
N MET A 358 1.87 7.49 14.36
CA MET A 358 1.45 6.09 14.52
C MET A 358 0.31 5.98 15.53
N LEU A 359 0.37 6.68 16.66
CA LEU A 359 -0.69 6.70 17.65
C LEU A 359 -1.99 7.32 17.10
N ASP A 360 -1.90 8.46 16.42
CA ASP A 360 -3.06 9.09 15.76
C ASP A 360 -3.72 8.15 14.74
N LYS A 361 -2.93 7.38 13.97
CA LYS A 361 -3.46 6.38 13.04
C LYS A 361 -4.23 5.25 13.73
N MET A 362 -3.81 4.84 14.91
CA MET A 362 -4.48 3.82 15.72
C MET A 362 -5.80 4.35 16.30
N LEU A 363 -5.84 5.61 16.72
CA LEU A 363 -7.04 6.25 17.30
C LEU A 363 -8.02 6.77 16.22
N ASN A 364 -7.55 7.00 15.00
CA ASN A 364 -8.34 7.56 13.90
C ASN A 364 -9.64 6.81 13.58
N PRO A 365 -9.69 5.46 13.55
CA PRO A 365 -10.91 4.74 13.20
C PRO A 365 -12.03 5.01 14.20
N ILE A 366 -11.71 5.01 15.49
CA ILE A 366 -12.68 5.23 16.57
C ILE A 366 -13.21 6.66 16.50
N THR A 367 -12.31 7.64 16.43
CA THR A 367 -12.68 9.06 16.35
C THR A 367 -13.45 9.42 15.08
N LEU A 368 -13.15 8.77 13.94
CA LEU A 368 -13.92 8.95 12.71
C LEU A 368 -15.34 8.36 12.83
N LEU A 369 -15.49 7.19 13.46
CA LEU A 369 -16.79 6.53 13.63
C LEU A 369 -17.70 7.20 14.67
N ILE A 370 -17.12 7.90 15.66
CA ILE A 370 -17.88 8.71 16.63
C ILE A 370 -18.56 9.90 15.93
N GLY A 371 -17.98 10.44 14.86
CA GLY A 371 -18.51 11.60 14.13
C GLY A 371 -19.97 11.45 13.70
N PRO A 372 -20.32 10.42 12.90
CA PRO A 372 -21.71 10.19 12.50
C PRO A 372 -22.68 10.01 13.67
N VAL A 373 -22.27 9.30 14.74
CA VAL A 373 -23.10 9.11 15.94
C VAL A 373 -23.40 10.45 16.60
N PHE A 374 -22.38 11.30 16.73
CA PHE A 374 -22.53 12.64 17.28
C PHE A 374 -23.42 13.53 16.41
N ILE A 375 -23.25 13.50 15.09
CA ILE A 375 -24.05 14.29 14.15
C ILE A 375 -25.52 13.85 14.17
N ILE A 376 -25.79 12.54 14.16
CA ILE A 376 -27.17 12.01 14.28
C ILE A 376 -27.79 12.45 15.61
N TYR A 377 -27.05 12.33 16.71
CA TYR A 377 -27.51 12.78 18.02
C TYR A 377 -27.81 14.29 18.01
N ALA A 378 -26.92 15.11 17.45
CA ALA A 378 -27.12 16.55 17.34
C ALA A 378 -28.34 16.90 16.47
N MET A 379 -28.56 16.18 15.37
CA MET A 379 -29.75 16.35 14.53
C MET A 379 -31.05 16.09 15.28
N VAL A 380 -31.07 15.15 16.24
CA VAL A 380 -32.28 14.81 17.00
C VAL A 380 -32.48 15.74 18.20
N MET A 381 -31.40 16.04 18.92
CA MET A 381 -31.47 16.66 20.25
C MET A 381 -31.24 18.17 20.22
N HIS A 382 -30.72 18.75 19.14
CA HIS A 382 -30.35 20.15 19.13
C HIS A 382 -31.60 21.04 19.10
N PRO A 383 -31.85 21.86 20.14
CA PRO A 383 -33.15 22.52 20.34
C PRO A 383 -33.38 23.71 19.41
N ARG A 384 -32.36 24.15 18.66
CA ARG A 384 -32.38 25.44 17.94
C ARG A 384 -32.03 25.35 16.46
N TRP A 385 -31.35 24.30 16.02
CA TRP A 385 -30.84 24.23 14.65
C TRP A 385 -31.62 23.14 13.92
N SER A 386 -32.02 23.45 12.70
CA SER A 386 -32.67 22.48 11.83
C SER A 386 -31.77 21.25 11.68
N PRO A 387 -32.31 20.02 11.81
CA PRO A 387 -31.56 18.79 11.55
C PRO A 387 -30.88 18.81 10.17
N TYR A 388 -31.54 19.40 9.17
CA TYR A 388 -31.01 19.54 7.81
C TYR A 388 -29.78 20.48 7.75
N ALA A 389 -29.78 21.57 8.52
CA ALA A 389 -28.65 22.50 8.57
C ALA A 389 -27.42 21.84 9.23
N ILE A 390 -27.63 21.08 10.31
CA ILE A 390 -26.56 20.31 10.96
C ILE A 390 -25.98 19.27 9.98
N GLY A 391 -26.84 18.46 9.36
CA GLY A 391 -26.42 17.46 8.39
C GLY A 391 -25.68 18.05 7.19
N ALA A 392 -26.20 19.15 6.62
CA ALA A 392 -25.55 19.86 5.53
C ALA A 392 -24.17 20.41 5.91
N SER A 393 -24.04 20.99 7.12
CA SER A 393 -22.76 21.50 7.61
C SER A 393 -21.69 20.41 7.71
N GLU A 394 -22.07 19.20 8.16
CA GLU A 394 -21.16 18.06 8.23
C GLU A 394 -20.77 17.59 6.83
N VAL A 395 -21.72 17.50 5.89
CA VAL A 395 -21.40 17.14 4.51
C VAL A 395 -20.41 18.13 3.91
N VAL A 396 -20.67 19.43 4.01
CA VAL A 396 -19.76 20.49 3.53
C VAL A 396 -18.37 20.33 4.18
N TRP A 397 -18.31 20.10 5.49
CA TRP A 397 -17.07 19.90 6.22
C TRP A 397 -16.29 18.64 5.77
N LEU A 398 -16.98 17.52 5.54
CA LEU A 398 -16.36 16.30 5.05
C LEU A 398 -15.74 16.50 3.66
N PHE A 399 -16.47 17.14 2.75
CA PHE A 399 -15.96 17.45 1.41
C PHE A 399 -14.78 18.41 1.47
N PHE A 400 -14.92 19.53 2.18
CA PHE A 400 -13.86 20.53 2.32
C PHE A 400 -12.59 19.94 2.95
N SER A 401 -12.73 19.22 4.07
CA SER A 401 -11.58 18.64 4.77
C SER A 401 -10.87 17.56 3.94
N ARG A 402 -11.60 16.75 3.16
CA ARG A 402 -10.99 15.73 2.29
C ARG A 402 -10.39 16.33 1.03
N TYR A 403 -10.99 17.40 0.49
CA TYR A 403 -10.39 18.16 -0.59
C TYR A 403 -9.00 18.70 -0.21
N ILE A 404 -8.88 19.34 0.95
CA ILE A 404 -7.57 19.84 1.44
C ILE A 404 -6.59 18.70 1.70
N ARG A 405 -7.04 17.61 2.35
CA ARG A 405 -6.17 16.44 2.67
C ARG A 405 -5.60 15.76 1.43
N LEU A 406 -6.29 15.85 0.30
CA LEU A 406 -5.87 15.29 -0.98
C LEU A 406 -5.26 16.32 -1.93
N ALA A 407 -4.91 17.52 -1.45
CA ALA A 407 -4.34 18.59 -2.27
C ALA A 407 -3.19 18.12 -3.18
N GLU A 408 -2.32 17.25 -2.66
CA GLU A 408 -1.21 16.70 -3.45
C GLU A 408 -1.65 15.76 -4.58
N HIS A 409 -2.70 14.99 -4.35
CA HIS A 409 -3.25 14.10 -5.38
C HIS A 409 -3.85 14.93 -6.53
N TRP A 410 -4.58 15.99 -6.21
CA TRP A 410 -5.19 16.88 -7.19
C TRP A 410 -4.17 17.60 -8.07
N ARG A 411 -2.98 17.91 -7.56
CA ARG A 411 -1.90 18.50 -8.39
C ARG A 411 -1.50 17.60 -9.55
N ARG A 412 -1.55 16.28 -9.36
CA ARG A 412 -1.19 15.29 -10.39
C ARG A 412 -2.39 14.86 -11.22
N LYS A 413 -3.55 14.69 -10.60
CA LYS A 413 -4.76 14.14 -11.22
C LYS A 413 -5.99 14.95 -10.79
N GLN A 414 -6.20 16.08 -11.46
CA GLN A 414 -7.29 17.03 -11.12
C GLN A 414 -8.69 16.41 -11.32
N TRP A 415 -8.86 15.59 -12.35
CA TRP A 415 -10.13 14.96 -12.69
C TRP A 415 -10.58 13.90 -11.68
N ASP A 416 -9.67 13.34 -10.88
CA ASP A 416 -10.00 12.34 -9.86
C ASP A 416 -10.89 12.93 -8.74
N ILE A 417 -11.09 14.26 -8.70
CA ILE A 417 -12.01 14.94 -7.77
C ILE A 417 -13.44 14.41 -7.86
N VAL A 418 -13.87 13.87 -9.02
CA VAL A 418 -15.19 13.25 -9.18
C VAL A 418 -15.39 12.03 -8.26
N TYR A 419 -14.30 11.39 -7.83
CA TYR A 419 -14.32 10.26 -6.90
C TYR A 419 -14.28 10.68 -5.42
N LEU A 420 -14.22 11.99 -5.12
CA LEU A 420 -14.20 12.49 -3.74
C LEU A 420 -15.41 12.04 -2.88
N PRO A 421 -16.68 12.04 -3.38
CA PRO A 421 -17.80 11.50 -2.61
C PRO A 421 -17.57 10.03 -2.23
N LEU A 422 -17.14 9.22 -3.19
CA LEU A 422 -16.88 7.81 -2.98
C LEU A 422 -15.71 7.59 -2.02
N TYR A 423 -14.68 8.43 -2.09
CA TYR A 423 -13.55 8.40 -1.17
C TYR A 423 -13.96 8.68 0.29
N ILE A 424 -14.94 9.58 0.51
CA ILE A 424 -15.50 9.83 1.84
C ILE A 424 -16.17 8.57 2.38
N VAL A 425 -17.06 7.94 1.60
CA VAL A 425 -17.73 6.69 1.97
C VAL A 425 -16.71 5.58 2.24
N PHE A 426 -15.72 5.46 1.36
CA PHE A 426 -14.63 4.50 1.49
C PHE A 426 -13.82 4.68 2.77
N ASN A 427 -13.58 5.91 3.24
CA ASN A 427 -12.88 6.15 4.50
C ASN A 427 -13.65 5.65 5.73
N TYR A 428 -14.98 5.76 5.74
CA TYR A 428 -15.81 5.20 6.81
C TYR A 428 -15.81 3.67 6.79
N PHE A 429 -15.99 3.08 5.61
CA PHE A 429 -15.82 1.64 5.42
C PHE A 429 -14.42 1.18 5.88
N PHE A 430 -13.37 1.92 5.53
CA PHE A 430 -12.01 1.59 5.91
C PHE A 430 -11.77 1.74 7.41
N ALA A 431 -12.45 2.66 8.10
CA ALA A 431 -12.41 2.74 9.55
C ALA A 431 -13.01 1.48 10.20
N LEU A 432 -14.15 0.99 9.70
CA LEU A 432 -14.73 -0.29 10.14
C LEU A 432 -13.77 -1.46 9.87
N MET A 433 -13.15 -1.50 8.68
CA MET A 433 -12.13 -2.50 8.34
C MET A 433 -10.94 -2.45 9.30
N LYS A 434 -10.49 -1.27 9.73
CA LYS A 434 -9.41 -1.13 10.72
C LYS A 434 -9.79 -1.70 12.07
N VAL A 435 -11.03 -1.51 12.53
CA VAL A 435 -11.53 -2.13 13.77
C VAL A 435 -11.62 -3.64 13.62
N TYR A 436 -12.15 -4.14 12.50
CA TYR A 436 -12.17 -5.57 12.20
C TYR A 436 -10.75 -6.19 12.13
N ALA A 437 -9.80 -5.49 11.54
CA ALA A 437 -8.40 -5.92 11.47
C ALA A 437 -7.78 -6.08 12.86
N LEU A 438 -8.10 -5.17 13.80
CA LEU A 438 -7.65 -5.23 15.19
C LEU A 438 -8.11 -6.51 15.89
N CYS A 439 -9.33 -6.98 15.59
CA CYS A 439 -9.86 -8.23 16.12
C CYS A 439 -9.30 -9.49 15.42
N THR A 440 -8.62 -9.34 14.28
CA THR A 440 -8.14 -10.45 13.44
C THR A 440 -6.63 -10.44 13.20
N LEU A 441 -5.85 -9.89 14.13
CA LEU A 441 -4.38 -9.80 14.01
C LEU A 441 -3.66 -11.16 14.01
N HIS A 442 -4.33 -12.23 14.44
CA HIS A 442 -3.82 -13.61 14.41
C HIS A 442 -3.72 -14.18 12.98
N ILE A 443 -4.35 -13.54 11.99
CA ILE A 443 -4.24 -13.94 10.58
C ILE A 443 -2.96 -13.33 10.00
N THR A 444 -1.99 -14.17 9.66
CA THR A 444 -0.62 -13.76 9.28
C THR A 444 -0.19 -14.18 7.88
N GLY A 445 -1.05 -14.88 7.13
CA GLY A 445 -0.77 -15.34 5.77
C GLY A 445 -0.41 -14.21 4.79
N TRP A 446 0.47 -14.52 3.84
CA TRP A 446 0.84 -13.61 2.75
C TRP A 446 -0.24 -13.55 1.66
N ALA A 447 -1.03 -14.61 1.49
CA ALA A 447 -1.84 -14.88 0.30
C ALA A 447 -2.93 -13.85 -0.01
N THR A 448 -2.72 -13.13 -1.12
CA THR A 448 -3.77 -12.52 -1.96
C THR A 448 -3.80 -13.14 -3.36
N ARG A 449 -2.85 -14.06 -3.64
CA ARG A 449 -2.69 -14.88 -4.84
C ARG A 449 -3.04 -16.31 -4.41
N THR A 450 -3.95 -16.97 -5.13
CA THR A 450 -4.29 -18.38 -4.92
C THR A 450 -3.13 -19.24 -5.36
N ASP A 451 -2.50 -19.94 -4.43
CA ASP A 451 -1.94 -21.27 -4.65
C ASP A 451 -1.97 -22.03 -3.31
N THR A 452 -2.66 -23.17 -3.32
CA THR A 452 -2.50 -24.38 -2.49
C THR A 452 -2.12 -24.27 -0.99
N SER A 453 -2.65 -23.28 -0.25
CA SER A 453 -2.48 -23.23 1.20
C SER A 453 -3.46 -24.11 1.99
N GLU A 454 -3.90 -25.26 1.43
CA GLU A 454 -4.62 -26.30 2.20
C GLU A 454 -3.66 -27.36 2.78
N LEU A 455 -2.34 -27.23 2.57
CA LEU A 455 -1.35 -28.23 3.00
C LEU A 455 -0.25 -27.72 3.94
N SER A 456 -0.25 -26.44 4.35
CA SER A 456 0.87 -25.85 5.12
C SER A 456 0.60 -25.68 6.63
N ASP A 457 -0.24 -26.52 7.23
CA ASP A 457 -0.30 -26.70 8.69
C ASP A 457 0.62 -27.85 9.17
N ILE A 458 1.57 -28.29 8.34
CA ILE A 458 2.58 -29.28 8.73
C ILE A 458 3.77 -28.57 9.39
N GLU A 459 3.94 -28.87 10.67
CA GLU A 459 5.03 -28.59 11.59
C GLU A 459 6.32 -27.97 11.00
N MET A 460 6.48 -26.67 11.24
CA MET A 460 7.72 -25.89 11.04
C MET A 460 8.84 -26.25 12.04
N SER A 461 8.83 -27.47 12.61
CA SER A 461 9.82 -27.99 13.54
C SER A 461 10.96 -28.77 12.85
N ALA A 462 10.84 -29.04 11.55
CA ALA A 462 11.79 -29.90 10.83
C ALA A 462 12.82 -29.17 9.94
N VAL A 463 12.78 -27.83 9.82
CA VAL A 463 13.76 -27.08 9.04
C VAL A 463 14.91 -26.61 9.94
N SER A 464 15.86 -27.52 10.19
CA SER A 464 17.15 -27.21 10.80
C SER A 464 18.07 -26.63 9.73
N ILE A 465 18.27 -25.30 9.70
CA ILE A 465 19.33 -24.69 8.90
C ILE A 465 20.65 -24.92 9.65
N THR A 466 21.40 -25.94 9.27
CA THR A 466 22.77 -26.14 9.77
C THR A 466 23.69 -25.14 9.09
N ILE A 467 24.03 -24.07 9.79
CA ILE A 467 25.11 -23.16 9.39
C ILE A 467 26.42 -23.89 9.69
N VAL A 468 27.07 -24.43 8.65
CA VAL A 468 28.44 -24.91 8.75
C VAL A 468 29.36 -23.69 8.70
N VAL A 469 29.95 -23.35 9.84
CA VAL A 469 31.07 -22.42 9.94
C VAL A 469 32.32 -23.29 9.87
N ASP A 470 32.98 -23.31 8.72
CA ASP A 470 34.32 -23.88 8.62
C ASP A 470 35.31 -22.84 9.15
N ASP A 471 35.75 -23.03 10.39
CA ASP A 471 36.93 -22.36 10.95
C ASP A 471 38.19 -23.12 10.51
N GLU A 472 39.15 -22.35 9.98
CA GLU A 472 40.56 -22.68 9.75
C GLU A 472 40.90 -23.76 8.69
N HIS A 473 41.57 -23.36 7.59
CA HIS A 473 42.95 -23.76 7.25
C HIS A 473 43.46 -23.08 5.97
N GLU A 474 44.71 -22.63 6.04
CA GLU A 474 45.51 -22.03 4.97
C GLU A 474 45.91 -23.05 3.87
N GLY A 475 45.93 -22.62 2.59
CA GLY A 475 46.69 -23.28 1.51
C GLY A 475 45.89 -23.79 0.30
N PRO A 476 46.49 -23.94 -0.91
CA PRO A 476 45.75 -23.76 -2.16
C PRO A 476 45.46 -25.05 -2.99
N VAL A 477 44.43 -24.93 -3.84
CA VAL A 477 44.06 -25.72 -5.05
C VAL A 477 43.45 -27.13 -4.85
N LEU A 478 42.19 -27.35 -5.27
CA LEU A 478 41.81 -28.16 -6.46
C LEU A 478 40.28 -28.37 -6.57
N CYS A 479 39.75 -28.16 -7.78
CA CYS A 479 38.39 -28.54 -8.19
C CYS A 479 38.09 -30.02 -7.92
N ARG A 480 36.92 -30.32 -7.33
CA ARG A 480 36.33 -31.66 -7.39
C ARG A 480 34.82 -31.60 -7.69
N LYS A 481 34.45 -32.23 -8.81
CA LYS A 481 33.07 -32.53 -9.22
C LYS A 481 32.35 -33.33 -8.11
N ILE A 482 31.11 -32.95 -7.79
CA ILE A 482 30.21 -33.74 -6.95
C ILE A 482 29.11 -34.31 -7.85
N THR A 483 29.03 -35.64 -7.89
CA THR A 483 27.97 -36.43 -8.53
C THR A 483 26.86 -36.67 -7.51
N PRO A 484 25.56 -36.62 -7.85
CA PRO A 484 24.50 -36.79 -6.86
C PRO A 484 24.31 -38.27 -6.50
N THR A 485 24.33 -38.57 -5.21
CA THR A 485 23.95 -39.88 -4.68
C THR A 485 22.44 -39.94 -4.47
N THR A 486 21.86 -41.06 -4.88
CA THR A 486 20.45 -41.47 -4.89
C THR A 486 19.64 -41.16 -3.62
N MET A 487 18.50 -40.48 -3.79
CA MET A 487 17.40 -40.47 -2.81
C MET A 487 16.45 -41.64 -3.05
N ASN A 488 16.07 -42.32 -1.97
CA ASN A 488 15.08 -43.40 -1.96
C ASN A 488 13.68 -42.86 -2.31
N LYS A 489 13.00 -43.51 -3.26
CA LYS A 489 11.58 -43.31 -3.56
C LYS A 489 10.73 -43.75 -2.37
N VAL A 490 9.89 -42.86 -1.86
CA VAL A 490 8.70 -43.23 -1.06
C VAL A 490 7.51 -43.12 -2.00
N ASP A 491 6.85 -44.26 -2.21
CA ASP A 491 5.70 -44.43 -3.10
C ASP A 491 4.41 -43.98 -2.38
N LEU A 492 3.65 -43.05 -2.96
CA LEU A 492 2.44 -42.46 -2.37
C LEU A 492 1.24 -42.50 -3.33
N THR A 493 1.06 -43.60 -4.06
CA THR A 493 -0.05 -43.74 -5.04
C THR A 493 -1.36 -44.33 -4.51
N ASP A 494 -1.50 -44.64 -3.21
CA ASP A 494 -2.63 -45.48 -2.75
C ASP A 494 -3.76 -44.79 -1.97
N LYS A 495 -3.99 -43.48 -2.09
CA LYS A 495 -5.10 -42.85 -1.35
C LYS A 495 -6.14 -41.99 -2.06
N TYR A 496 -6.06 -41.70 -3.36
CA TYR A 496 -7.15 -40.99 -4.06
C TYR A 496 -7.20 -41.31 -5.56
N PRO A 497 -8.20 -42.04 -6.09
CA PRO A 497 -8.37 -42.19 -7.53
C PRO A 497 -9.02 -40.92 -8.10
N VAL A 498 -8.28 -40.15 -8.89
CA VAL A 498 -8.81 -39.03 -9.68
C VAL A 498 -9.07 -39.53 -11.10
N GLU A 499 -10.35 -39.69 -11.47
CA GLU A 499 -10.77 -39.92 -12.85
C GLU A 499 -10.54 -38.65 -13.68
N LEU A 500 -9.54 -38.68 -14.57
CA LEU A 500 -9.36 -37.69 -15.62
C LEU A 500 -10.41 -37.90 -16.72
N LYS A 501 -11.53 -37.18 -16.68
CA LYS A 501 -12.43 -37.03 -17.84
C LYS A 501 -11.88 -35.96 -18.79
N ALA A 502 -11.26 -36.40 -19.88
CA ALA A 502 -10.89 -35.55 -21.00
C ALA A 502 -12.15 -35.12 -21.77
N ASN A 503 -12.41 -33.81 -21.86
CA ASN A 503 -13.38 -33.24 -22.80
C ASN A 503 -12.65 -32.89 -24.12
N PRO A 504 -13.09 -33.38 -25.28
CA PRO A 504 -12.46 -33.04 -26.56
C PRO A 504 -12.85 -31.62 -27.00
N VAL A 505 -11.82 -30.82 -27.32
CA VAL A 505 -11.93 -29.47 -27.89
C VAL A 505 -12.37 -29.58 -29.36
N LYS A 506 -13.51 -28.95 -29.71
CA LYS A 506 -13.93 -28.75 -31.10
C LYS A 506 -13.13 -27.61 -31.71
N VAL A 507 -12.34 -27.92 -32.73
CA VAL A 507 -11.66 -26.97 -33.61
C VAL A 507 -12.68 -26.42 -34.61
N SER A 508 -12.91 -25.11 -34.62
CA SER A 508 -13.66 -24.40 -35.66
C SER A 508 -12.68 -23.87 -36.69
N THR A 509 -12.74 -24.43 -37.89
CA THR A 509 -12.07 -23.93 -39.10
C THR A 509 -12.95 -22.85 -39.74
N ALA A 510 -12.38 -21.69 -40.02
CA ALA A 510 -13.00 -20.67 -40.88
C ALA A 510 -12.77 -21.05 -42.36
N PRO A 511 -13.74 -20.87 -43.27
CA PRO A 511 -13.56 -21.13 -44.68
C PRO A 511 -12.90 -19.96 -45.40
N ALA A 512 -12.07 -20.29 -46.38
CA ALA A 512 -11.42 -19.36 -47.28
C ALA A 512 -12.41 -18.80 -48.33
N ALA A 513 -12.40 -17.48 -48.50
CA ALA A 513 -12.58 -16.74 -49.75
C ALA A 513 -12.13 -15.29 -49.53
#